data_AF-A0A2V8NKS4-F1
#
_entry.id   AF-A0A2V8NKS4-F1
#
_cell.length_a   1.000
_cell.length_b   1.000
_cell.length_c   1.000
_cell.angle_alpha   90.00
_cell.angle_beta   90.00
_cell.angle_gamma   90.00
#
_symmetry.space_group_name_H-M   'P 1'
#
loop_
_entity.id
_entity.type
_entity.pdbx_description
1 polymer ?
#
loop_
_entity_poly.entity_id
_entity_poly.type
_entity_poly.pdbx_seq_one_letter_code
_entity_poly.pdbx_strand_id
1 'polypeptide(L)'
;MRHVTFLLALTLAASSYVSNNRPAFTDAGGTTNPLARSSIESTDVVVPDPLTLFKPEALSIKDREFITAYRDGFTILSADNNCSRFYGGTVDPLKVFNQMLAKFSKSYIDAKTGIKMTGGYSNFLNSMNGFSYRLFAKGIINQWGAFYKEKRFTSEAFVPGVGSFSANTRKARVLMLLHELAHLIRGTNGRWLIPDDGFDYEQSRRNTDTVEKQCGEYIQKLG
;
A
#
# COMPACT_ATOMS: atom_id res chain seq x y z
N MET A 1 -37.15 -5.63 -1.29
CA MET A 1 -36.30 -4.44 -1.43
C MET A 1 -35.07 -4.85 -2.23
N ARG A 2 -34.85 -4.28 -3.42
CA ARG A 2 -33.72 -4.63 -4.29
C ARG A 2 -32.52 -3.77 -3.90
N HIS A 3 -31.45 -4.37 -3.40
CA HIS A 3 -30.18 -3.68 -3.19
C HIS A 3 -29.60 -3.28 -4.54
N VAL A 4 -29.57 -1.98 -4.78
CA VAL A 4 -28.99 -1.38 -5.98
C VAL A 4 -27.65 -0.79 -5.57
N THR A 5 -26.59 -1.56 -5.80
CA THR A 5 -25.20 -1.20 -5.46
C THR A 5 -24.54 -0.61 -6.71
N PHE A 6 -24.17 0.67 -6.69
CA PHE A 6 -23.48 1.37 -7.79
C PHE A 6 -22.22 2.10 -7.29
N LEU A 7 -21.35 2.58 -8.19
CA LEU A 7 -20.02 2.07 -8.59
C LEU A 7 -19.00 3.25 -8.38
N LEU A 8 -17.73 3.04 -7.95
CA LEU A 8 -16.73 3.99 -7.37
C LEU A 8 -15.33 3.99 -8.06
N ALA A 9 -15.06 4.81 -9.07
CA ALA A 9 -13.73 4.82 -9.70
C ALA A 9 -12.61 5.40 -8.79
N LEU A 10 -11.55 4.63 -8.50
CA LEU A 10 -10.23 5.15 -8.15
C LEU A 10 -9.39 5.31 -9.43
N THR A 11 -8.75 6.48 -9.59
CA THR A 11 -8.05 6.80 -10.84
C THR A 11 -6.53 6.82 -10.68
N LEU A 12 -5.84 5.99 -11.47
CA LEU A 12 -4.38 5.99 -11.64
C LEU A 12 -4.07 6.21 -13.14
N ALA A 13 -3.27 7.23 -13.44
CA ALA A 13 -2.72 7.46 -14.77
C ALA A 13 -1.21 7.25 -14.69
N ALA A 14 -0.73 6.14 -15.25
CA ALA A 14 0.69 5.85 -15.39
C ALA A 14 1.10 6.07 -16.85
N SER A 15 1.85 7.14 -17.12
CA SER A 15 2.68 7.22 -18.32
C SER A 15 4.02 6.57 -17.98
N SER A 16 4.20 5.31 -18.37
CA SER A 16 5.46 4.59 -18.21
C SER A 16 6.48 5.06 -19.24
N TYR A 17 7.49 5.82 -18.80
CA TYR A 17 8.72 6.04 -19.56
C TYR A 17 9.72 4.94 -19.16
N VAL A 18 9.93 3.98 -20.04
CA VAL A 18 10.88 2.87 -19.84
C VAL A 18 12.27 3.35 -20.28
N SER A 19 13.18 3.57 -19.32
CA SER A 19 14.60 3.76 -19.61
C SER A 19 15.30 2.39 -19.56
N ASN A 20 15.64 1.86 -20.74
CA ASN A 20 16.44 0.65 -20.90
C ASN A 20 17.93 1.00 -20.85
N ASN A 21 18.56 0.81 -19.68
CA ASN A 21 20.02 0.75 -19.59
C ASN A 21 20.42 -0.56 -18.89
N ARG A 22 20.85 -1.55 -19.69
CA ARG A 22 21.58 -2.73 -19.22
C ARG A 22 23.01 -2.64 -19.74
N PRO A 23 24.04 -2.68 -18.87
CA PRO A 23 25.36 -3.08 -19.28
C PRO A 23 25.45 -4.61 -19.34
N ALA A 24 26.09 -5.10 -20.40
CA ALA A 24 26.53 -6.49 -20.53
C ALA A 24 27.75 -6.71 -19.63
N PHE A 25 27.76 -7.81 -18.87
CA PHE A 25 28.92 -8.25 -18.11
C PHE A 25 29.28 -9.66 -18.56
N THR A 26 30.51 -9.81 -19.04
CA THR A 26 31.10 -11.05 -19.55
C THR A 26 32.02 -11.70 -18.51
N ASP A 27 31.83 -13.01 -18.39
CA ASP A 27 32.82 -14.09 -18.27
C ASP A 27 33.66 -14.41 -17.02
N ALA A 28 33.70 -15.74 -16.85
CA ALA A 28 34.81 -16.64 -16.52
C ALA A 28 35.31 -16.84 -15.08
N GLY A 29 35.41 -18.12 -14.73
CA GLY A 29 36.56 -18.66 -13.99
C GLY A 29 36.23 -19.27 -12.63
N GLY A 30 36.34 -20.60 -12.55
CA GLY A 30 36.10 -21.35 -11.32
C GLY A 30 37.31 -21.43 -10.39
N THR A 31 37.07 -21.83 -9.13
CA THR A 31 37.95 -22.73 -8.37
C THR A 31 37.22 -23.19 -7.11
N THR A 32 37.10 -24.50 -6.92
CA THR A 32 36.58 -25.14 -5.71
C THR A 32 37.69 -25.26 -4.67
N ASN A 33 37.44 -24.83 -3.44
CA ASN A 33 38.27 -25.19 -2.27
C ASN A 33 37.41 -25.50 -1.04
N PRO A 34 37.89 -26.35 -0.13
CA PRO A 34 37.04 -27.16 0.74
C PRO A 34 36.75 -26.52 2.11
N LEU A 35 35.58 -26.94 2.61
CA LEU A 35 35.02 -26.90 3.96
C LEU A 35 35.99 -26.52 5.10
N ALA A 36 35.92 -25.26 5.53
CA ALA A 36 36.32 -24.84 6.87
C ALA A 36 35.07 -24.75 7.76
N ARG A 37 35.06 -25.54 8.83
CA ARG A 37 34.00 -25.61 9.83
C ARG A 37 34.07 -24.35 10.71
N SER A 38 33.32 -23.33 10.33
CA SER A 38 33.16 -22.09 11.11
C SER A 38 32.19 -22.33 12.27
N SER A 39 32.67 -22.14 13.49
CA SER A 39 31.88 -21.98 14.70
C SER A 39 30.90 -20.83 14.50
N ILE A 40 29.60 -21.14 14.52
CA ILE A 40 28.52 -20.16 14.39
C ILE A 40 28.52 -19.32 15.67
N GLU A 41 29.24 -18.21 15.61
CA GLU A 41 29.07 -17.10 16.53
C GLU A 41 27.69 -16.51 16.25
N SER A 42 26.78 -16.71 17.21
CA SER A 42 25.43 -16.16 17.19
C SER A 42 25.55 -14.64 17.21
N THR A 43 25.59 -14.05 16.01
CA THR A 43 25.47 -12.62 15.82
C THR A 43 24.04 -12.27 16.18
N ASP A 44 23.86 -11.66 17.36
CA ASP A 44 22.59 -11.08 17.77
C ASP A 44 22.15 -10.11 16.67
N VAL A 45 21.17 -10.55 15.87
CA VAL A 45 20.54 -9.73 14.85
C VAL A 45 19.80 -8.64 15.60
N VAL A 46 20.42 -7.46 15.71
CA VAL A 46 19.78 -6.26 16.22
C VAL A 46 18.65 -5.93 15.25
N VAL A 47 17.44 -6.38 15.58
CA VAL A 47 16.23 -5.99 14.86
C VAL A 47 16.02 -4.51 15.20
N PRO A 48 16.19 -3.58 14.24
CA PRO A 48 15.97 -2.17 14.53
C PRO A 48 14.54 -1.99 15.03
N ASP A 49 14.39 -1.26 16.15
CA ASP A 49 13.11 -0.98 16.75
C ASP A 49 12.15 -0.40 15.68
N PRO A 50 11.01 -1.05 15.40
CA PRO A 50 10.03 -0.60 14.43
C PRO A 50 9.60 0.87 14.61
N LEU A 51 9.71 1.41 15.83
CA LEU A 51 9.40 2.80 16.14
C LEU A 51 10.48 3.80 15.67
N THR A 52 11.73 3.36 15.48
CA THR A 52 12.80 4.20 14.91
C THR A 52 12.68 4.39 13.39
N LEU A 53 11.88 3.56 12.73
CA LEU A 53 11.64 3.61 11.29
C LEU A 53 10.60 4.67 10.89
N PHE A 54 9.77 5.13 11.83
CA PHE A 54 8.77 6.16 11.57
C PHE A 54 9.24 7.53 12.05
N LYS A 55 9.34 8.48 11.12
CA LYS A 55 9.52 9.91 11.41
C LYS A 55 8.25 10.66 11.03
N PRO A 56 7.30 10.86 11.95
CA PRO A 56 6.03 11.54 11.67
C PRO A 56 6.21 12.94 11.05
N GLU A 57 7.35 13.58 11.30
CA GLU A 57 7.73 14.88 10.73
C GLU A 57 7.82 14.84 9.19
N ALA A 58 8.03 13.67 8.59
CA ALA A 58 8.11 13.48 7.16
C ALA A 58 6.72 13.42 6.47
N LEU A 59 5.61 13.30 7.23
CA LEU A 59 4.27 13.30 6.65
C LEU A 59 3.83 14.72 6.32
N SER A 60 3.39 14.93 5.08
CA SER A 60 2.85 16.23 4.65
C SER A 60 1.44 16.49 5.22
N ILE A 61 0.66 15.42 5.44
CA ILE A 61 -0.70 15.47 5.98
C ILE A 61 -0.64 15.20 7.48
N LYS A 62 -1.13 16.16 8.28
CA LYS A 62 -1.03 16.13 9.74
C LYS A 62 -2.38 16.14 10.46
N ASP A 63 -3.47 15.91 9.75
CA ASP A 63 -4.79 15.82 10.39
C ASP A 63 -4.98 14.51 11.15
N ARG A 64 -5.92 14.54 12.10
CA ARG A 64 -6.17 13.45 13.04
C ARG A 64 -6.62 12.19 12.31
N GLU A 65 -7.50 12.34 11.32
CA GLU A 65 -8.10 11.24 10.57
C GLU A 65 -7.02 10.45 9.81
N PHE A 66 -6.12 11.16 9.12
CA PHE A 66 -5.00 10.55 8.40
C PHE A 66 -3.99 9.91 9.36
N ILE A 67 -3.58 10.60 10.43
CA ILE A 67 -2.63 10.05 11.41
C ILE A 67 -3.20 8.81 12.09
N THR A 68 -4.52 8.80 12.38
CA THR A 68 -5.18 7.63 12.98
C THR A 68 -5.17 6.46 12.00
N ALA A 69 -5.60 6.67 10.76
CA ALA A 69 -5.58 5.63 9.72
C ALA A 69 -4.17 5.09 9.46
N TYR A 70 -3.16 5.97 9.49
CA TYR A 70 -1.77 5.58 9.42
C TYR A 70 -1.38 4.64 10.57
N ARG A 71 -1.63 5.04 11.82
CA ARG A 71 -1.29 4.24 13.02
C ARG A 71 -1.99 2.89 13.02
N ASP A 72 -3.24 2.85 12.59
CA ASP A 72 -4.01 1.61 12.48
C ASP A 72 -3.42 0.68 11.43
N GLY A 73 -3.14 1.21 10.22
CA GLY A 73 -2.48 0.44 9.16
C GLY A 73 -1.10 -0.06 9.59
N PHE A 74 -0.31 0.78 10.25
CA PHE A 74 0.99 0.41 10.80
C PHE A 74 0.86 -0.74 11.81
N THR A 75 -0.09 -0.64 12.75
CA THR A 75 -0.33 -1.67 13.77
C THR A 75 -0.76 -3.00 13.16
N ILE A 76 -1.61 -2.96 12.12
CA ILE A 76 -2.02 -4.17 11.41
C ILE A 76 -0.83 -4.81 10.67
N LEU A 77 0.00 -4.00 10.00
CA LEU A 77 1.14 -4.49 9.22
C LEU A 77 2.34 -4.93 10.08
N SER A 78 2.50 -4.39 11.29
CA SER A 78 3.61 -4.72 12.17
C SER A 78 3.47 -6.05 12.89
N ALA A 79 2.23 -6.54 13.06
CA ALA A 79 1.98 -7.85 13.65
C ALA A 79 2.11 -8.96 12.59
N ASP A 80 2.67 -10.11 12.98
CA ASP A 80 2.66 -11.29 12.11
C ASP A 80 1.25 -11.90 12.04
N ASN A 81 0.58 -11.68 10.92
CA ASN A 81 -0.82 -12.02 10.73
C ASN A 81 -1.13 -12.21 9.23
N ASN A 82 -2.36 -12.59 8.88
CA ASN A 82 -2.68 -12.86 7.47
C ASN A 82 -2.55 -11.63 6.57
N CYS A 83 -2.84 -10.44 7.08
CA CYS A 83 -2.70 -9.20 6.34
C CYS A 83 -1.23 -8.90 6.04
N SER A 84 -0.35 -8.90 7.04
CA SER A 84 1.09 -8.64 6.82
C SER A 84 1.74 -9.69 5.92
N ARG A 85 1.37 -10.97 6.08
CA ARG A 85 1.84 -12.05 5.19
C ARG A 85 1.39 -11.88 3.75
N PHE A 86 0.18 -11.37 3.48
CA PHE A 86 -0.27 -11.02 2.14
C PHE A 86 0.66 -10.00 1.47
N TYR A 87 1.21 -9.06 2.24
CA TYR A 87 2.19 -8.09 1.74
C TYR A 87 3.63 -8.61 1.70
N GLY A 88 3.89 -9.85 2.13
CA GLY A 88 5.24 -10.43 2.15
C GLY A 88 5.97 -10.29 3.50
N GLY A 89 5.25 -10.08 4.60
CA GLY A 89 5.79 -10.05 5.96
C GLY A 89 5.58 -8.70 6.66
N THR A 90 6.29 -8.47 7.76
CA THR A 90 6.10 -7.28 8.59
C THR A 90 7.08 -6.14 8.27
N VAL A 91 8.34 -6.46 7.96
CA VAL A 91 9.43 -5.46 7.90
C VAL A 91 9.41 -4.64 6.61
N ASP A 92 9.46 -5.28 5.45
CA ASP A 92 9.59 -4.56 4.18
C ASP A 92 8.29 -3.83 3.77
N PRO A 93 7.08 -4.40 3.93
CA PRO A 93 5.84 -3.67 3.66
C PRO A 93 5.68 -2.40 4.50
N LEU A 94 6.11 -2.40 5.77
CA LEU A 94 6.09 -1.19 6.60
C LEU A 94 7.01 -0.09 6.04
N LYS A 95 8.18 -0.44 5.50
CA LYS A 95 9.06 0.53 4.83
C LYS A 95 8.35 1.16 3.62
N VAL A 96 7.71 0.34 2.78
CA VAL A 96 6.96 0.82 1.60
C VAL A 96 5.78 1.68 2.04
N PHE A 97 5.04 1.27 3.06
CA PHE A 97 3.92 2.02 3.62
C PHE A 97 4.33 3.42 4.08
N ASN A 98 5.42 3.52 4.85
CA ASN A 98 5.96 4.81 5.31
C ASN A 98 6.42 5.69 4.13
N GLN A 99 7.12 5.10 3.15
CA GLN A 99 7.59 5.83 1.96
C GLN A 99 6.42 6.32 1.09
N MET A 100 5.38 5.51 0.91
CA MET A 100 4.17 5.86 0.17
C MET A 100 3.48 7.07 0.80
N LEU A 101 3.24 7.05 2.11
CA LEU A 101 2.49 8.10 2.79
C LEU A 101 3.24 9.43 2.84
N ALA A 102 4.58 9.41 2.82
CA ALA A 102 5.39 10.63 2.65
C ALA A 102 5.17 11.30 1.28
N LYS A 103 4.66 10.58 0.27
CA LYS A 103 4.30 11.13 -1.06
C LYS A 103 2.87 11.63 -1.15
N PHE A 104 2.06 11.41 -0.11
CA PHE A 104 0.65 11.79 -0.13
C PHE A 104 0.50 13.26 0.19
N SER A 105 -0.42 13.92 -0.51
CA SER A 105 -0.94 15.25 -0.16
C SER A 105 -2.46 15.26 -0.25
N LYS A 106 -3.10 16.29 0.32
CA LYS A 106 -4.54 16.48 0.19
C LYS A 106 -4.87 17.32 -1.03
N SER A 107 -5.96 16.98 -1.71
CA SER A 107 -6.53 17.81 -2.77
C SER A 107 -8.03 17.56 -2.90
N TYR A 108 -8.68 18.32 -3.77
CA TYR A 108 -10.07 18.13 -4.14
C TYR A 108 -10.10 17.57 -5.57
N ILE A 109 -10.69 16.40 -5.74
CA ILE A 109 -10.96 15.79 -7.04
C ILE A 109 -12.43 15.34 -7.08
N ASP A 110 -12.81 14.40 -7.94
CA ASP A 110 -14.19 13.91 -8.02
C ASP A 110 -14.59 13.11 -6.76
N ALA A 111 -15.86 13.18 -6.34
CA ALA A 111 -16.33 12.54 -5.10
C ALA A 111 -16.26 11.00 -5.10
N LYS A 112 -16.04 10.37 -6.26
CA LYS A 112 -15.95 8.91 -6.40
C LYS A 112 -14.52 8.42 -6.21
N THR A 113 -13.51 9.24 -6.45
CA THR A 113 -12.12 8.86 -6.18
C THR A 113 -11.80 9.04 -4.69
N GLY A 114 -11.35 7.98 -4.04
CA GLY A 114 -10.89 8.02 -2.66
C GLY A 114 -9.44 8.51 -2.52
N ILE A 115 -8.51 7.74 -3.08
CA ILE A 115 -7.09 8.08 -3.18
C ILE A 115 -6.67 7.91 -4.65
N LYS A 116 -5.67 8.68 -5.06
CA LYS A 116 -5.15 8.67 -6.42
C LYS A 116 -3.64 8.72 -6.40
N MET A 117 -2.97 7.69 -6.92
CA MET A 117 -1.54 7.71 -7.18
C MET A 117 -1.26 8.10 -8.64
N THR A 118 -0.27 8.95 -8.88
CA THR A 118 -0.02 9.52 -10.23
C THR A 118 1.46 9.78 -10.48
N GLY A 119 1.76 9.96 -11.76
CA GLY A 119 3.10 10.27 -12.25
C GLY A 119 3.91 9.02 -12.56
N GLY A 120 5.19 9.22 -12.90
CA GLY A 120 6.13 8.12 -13.07
C GLY A 120 6.32 7.35 -11.75
N TYR A 121 6.80 6.11 -11.86
CA TYR A 121 7.14 5.29 -10.71
C TYR A 121 8.60 4.82 -10.79
N SER A 122 9.21 4.65 -9.62
CA SER A 122 10.54 4.04 -9.48
C SER A 122 10.38 2.62 -8.96
N ASN A 123 11.09 1.66 -9.55
CA ASN A 123 11.13 0.28 -9.08
C ASN A 123 12.30 0.07 -8.12
N PHE A 124 12.08 -0.74 -7.10
CA PHE A 124 13.06 -1.11 -6.09
C PHE A 124 13.10 -2.62 -5.96
N LEU A 125 14.30 -3.16 -5.72
CA LEU A 125 14.54 -4.58 -5.47
C LEU A 125 15.51 -4.69 -4.30
N ASN A 126 15.09 -5.37 -3.23
CA ASN A 126 15.98 -5.81 -2.18
C ASN A 126 16.67 -7.10 -2.64
N SER A 127 17.96 -7.01 -2.96
CA SER A 127 18.74 -8.14 -3.47
C SER A 127 18.92 -9.26 -2.47
N MET A 128 18.78 -9.00 -1.15
CA MET A 128 18.98 -10.01 -0.12
C MET A 128 17.81 -10.99 -0.02
N ASN A 129 16.58 -10.53 -0.21
CA ASN A 129 15.38 -11.35 -0.02
C ASN A 129 14.43 -11.37 -1.23
N GLY A 130 14.80 -10.70 -2.33
CA GLY A 130 13.99 -10.62 -3.54
C GLY A 130 12.74 -9.76 -3.43
N PHE A 131 12.52 -9.06 -2.31
CA PHE A 131 11.37 -8.17 -2.14
C PHE A 131 11.44 -7.03 -3.15
N SER A 132 10.40 -6.86 -3.94
CA SER A 132 10.34 -5.84 -4.98
C SER A 132 9.07 -5.02 -4.86
N TYR A 133 9.21 -3.71 -5.05
CA TYR A 133 8.11 -2.77 -4.99
C TYR A 133 8.32 -1.60 -5.95
N ARG A 134 7.26 -0.83 -6.19
CA ARG A 134 7.32 0.44 -6.90
C ARG A 134 6.83 1.57 -6.02
N LEU A 135 7.28 2.79 -6.29
CA LEU A 135 6.72 4.01 -5.68
C LEU A 135 6.34 4.99 -6.77
N PHE A 136 5.10 5.45 -6.74
CA PHE A 136 4.65 6.55 -7.59
C PHE A 136 5.20 7.89 -7.10
N ALA A 137 5.37 8.83 -8.03
CA ALA A 137 5.87 10.16 -7.72
C ALA A 137 4.99 10.92 -6.73
N LYS A 138 3.66 10.74 -6.79
CA LYS A 138 2.68 11.46 -5.98
C LYS A 138 1.47 10.60 -5.62
N GLY A 139 0.95 10.77 -4.41
CA GLY A 139 -0.39 10.33 -4.02
C GLY A 139 -1.26 11.50 -3.60
N ILE A 140 -2.55 11.41 -3.86
CA ILE A 140 -3.57 12.41 -3.51
C ILE A 140 -4.64 11.73 -2.68
N ILE A 141 -4.86 12.20 -1.46
CA ILE A 141 -6.06 11.86 -0.68
C ILE A 141 -7.13 12.89 -1.02
N ASN A 142 -8.27 12.41 -1.51
CA ASN A 142 -9.36 13.27 -1.89
C ASN A 142 -10.16 13.75 -0.69
N GLN A 143 -10.19 15.07 -0.47
CA GLN A 143 -10.97 15.71 0.59
C GLN A 143 -12.48 15.67 0.35
N TRP A 144 -12.93 15.37 -0.87
CA TRP A 144 -14.34 15.12 -1.21
C TRP A 144 -14.69 13.64 -1.34
N GLY A 145 -13.72 12.75 -1.18
CA GLY A 145 -13.90 11.32 -1.33
C GLY A 145 -14.19 10.61 0.00
N ALA A 146 -14.30 9.29 -0.09
CA ALA A 146 -14.66 8.41 1.02
C ALA A 146 -13.68 8.45 2.21
N PHE A 147 -12.50 9.05 2.07
CA PHE A 147 -11.56 9.21 3.19
C PHE A 147 -12.09 10.21 4.23
N TYR A 148 -12.73 11.29 3.79
CA TYR A 148 -13.14 12.42 4.66
C TYR A 148 -14.64 12.73 4.60
N LYS A 149 -15.37 12.19 3.62
CA LYS A 149 -16.79 12.49 3.41
C LYS A 149 -17.64 11.23 3.49
N GLU A 150 -18.83 11.44 4.01
CA GLU A 150 -19.95 10.51 3.96
C GLU A 150 -21.18 11.31 3.53
N LYS A 151 -22.18 10.65 2.95
CA LYS A 151 -23.46 11.29 2.66
C LYS A 151 -24.29 11.38 3.95
N ARG A 152 -24.59 12.59 4.42
CA ARG A 152 -25.45 12.86 5.58
C ARG A 152 -26.82 13.39 5.17
N PHE A 153 -26.88 14.18 4.10
CA PHE A 153 -28.12 14.78 3.61
C PHE A 153 -28.45 14.30 2.19
N THR A 154 -29.74 14.34 1.82
CA THR A 154 -30.21 13.89 0.50
C THR A 154 -29.66 14.73 -0.64
N SER A 155 -29.43 16.03 -0.40
CA SER A 155 -28.88 17.02 -1.33
C SER A 155 -27.37 16.90 -1.55
N GLU A 156 -26.65 16.16 -0.70
CA GLU A 156 -25.21 15.97 -0.85
C GLU A 156 -24.89 14.95 -1.95
N ALA A 157 -23.74 15.17 -2.61
CA ALA A 157 -23.19 14.20 -3.55
C ALA A 157 -23.02 12.83 -2.86
N PHE A 158 -23.34 11.78 -3.59
CA PHE A 158 -23.15 10.42 -3.09
C PHE A 158 -21.66 10.10 -3.00
N VAL A 159 -21.21 9.70 -1.81
CA VAL A 159 -19.86 9.20 -1.54
C VAL A 159 -19.99 7.71 -1.20
N PRO A 160 -19.53 6.79 -2.08
CA PRO A 160 -19.69 5.36 -1.85
C PRO A 160 -18.80 4.87 -0.71
N GLY A 161 -19.20 3.77 -0.09
CA GLY A 161 -18.34 3.03 0.84
C GLY A 161 -17.12 2.43 0.15
N VAL A 162 -16.20 1.90 0.96
CA VAL A 162 -14.99 1.22 0.52
C VAL A 162 -15.04 -0.21 1.01
N GLY A 163 -15.11 -1.16 0.09
CA GLY A 163 -15.36 -2.57 0.43
C GLY A 163 -16.68 -2.73 1.17
N SER A 164 -16.67 -3.43 2.30
CA SER A 164 -17.83 -3.56 3.19
C SER A 164 -18.04 -2.35 4.13
N PHE A 165 -17.12 -1.39 4.16
CA PHE A 165 -17.13 -0.29 5.13
C PHE A 165 -17.78 0.98 4.57
N SER A 166 -18.61 1.64 5.38
CA SER A 166 -19.14 2.96 5.04
C SER A 166 -18.02 4.00 4.89
N ALA A 167 -18.25 4.97 4.00
CA ALA A 167 -17.35 6.10 3.81
C ALA A 167 -17.13 6.89 5.11
N ASN A 168 -16.02 7.62 5.22
CA ASN A 168 -15.63 8.42 6.38
C ASN A 168 -15.49 7.64 7.71
N THR A 169 -15.40 6.31 7.66
CA THR A 169 -15.14 5.48 8.84
C THR A 169 -13.65 5.22 9.00
N ARG A 170 -13.21 4.95 10.24
CA ARG A 170 -11.85 4.53 10.54
C ARG A 170 -11.44 3.31 9.71
N LYS A 171 -12.35 2.32 9.61
CA LYS A 171 -12.18 1.09 8.84
C LYS A 171 -11.97 1.34 7.34
N ALA A 172 -12.81 2.17 6.73
CA ALA A 172 -12.69 2.52 5.32
C ALA A 172 -11.35 3.20 5.04
N ARG A 173 -10.93 4.18 5.85
CA ARG A 173 -9.65 4.87 5.66
C ARG A 173 -8.46 3.91 5.66
N VAL A 174 -8.44 2.97 6.59
CA VAL A 174 -7.36 1.96 6.67
C VAL A 174 -7.39 1.03 5.46
N LEU A 175 -8.58 0.55 5.06
CA LEU A 175 -8.73 -0.28 3.86
C LEU A 175 -8.23 0.46 2.62
N MET A 176 -8.51 1.75 2.48
CA MET A 176 -8.00 2.57 1.37
C MET A 176 -6.47 2.65 1.36
N LEU A 177 -5.83 2.90 2.51
CA LEU A 177 -4.36 2.95 2.57
C LEU A 177 -3.72 1.60 2.26
N LEU A 178 -4.32 0.50 2.72
CA LEU A 178 -3.85 -0.86 2.44
C LEU A 178 -4.08 -1.24 0.97
N HIS A 179 -5.17 -0.80 0.36
CA HIS A 179 -5.42 -0.92 -1.08
C HIS A 179 -4.29 -0.28 -1.88
N GLU A 180 -3.95 0.99 -1.58
CA GLU A 180 -2.85 1.65 -2.28
C GLU A 180 -1.52 0.92 -2.10
N LEU A 181 -1.22 0.44 -0.89
CA LEU A 181 0.00 -0.33 -0.63
C LEU A 181 0.08 -1.59 -1.49
N ALA A 182 -1.04 -2.26 -1.75
CA ALA A 182 -1.06 -3.51 -2.52
C ALA A 182 -0.71 -3.29 -4.00
N HIS A 183 -1.03 -2.11 -4.56
CA HIS A 183 -0.57 -1.73 -5.90
C HIS A 183 0.96 -1.60 -5.98
N LEU A 184 1.63 -1.35 -4.86
CA LEU A 184 3.06 -1.05 -4.82
C LEU A 184 3.93 -2.28 -4.69
N ILE A 185 3.44 -3.38 -4.13
CA ILE A 185 4.25 -4.53 -3.77
C ILE A 185 4.10 -5.65 -4.80
N ARG A 186 5.23 -6.27 -5.14
CA ARG A 186 5.29 -7.45 -6.00
C ARG A 186 5.34 -8.70 -5.13
N GLY A 187 4.40 -9.62 -5.35
CA GLY A 187 4.38 -10.92 -4.71
C GLY A 187 5.51 -11.84 -5.17
N THR A 188 5.67 -12.96 -4.47
CA THR A 188 6.72 -13.96 -4.75
C THR A 188 6.61 -14.61 -6.13
N ASN A 189 5.41 -14.58 -6.73
CA ASN A 189 5.16 -15.04 -8.10
C ASN A 189 5.60 -14.03 -9.18
N GLY A 190 6.22 -12.91 -8.80
CA GLY A 190 6.62 -11.85 -9.71
C GLY A 190 5.45 -11.07 -10.30
N ARG A 191 4.26 -11.09 -9.70
CA ARG A 191 3.12 -10.23 -10.07
C ARG A 191 2.89 -9.19 -8.98
N TRP A 192 2.36 -8.03 -9.35
CA TRP A 192 1.83 -7.08 -8.36
C TRP A 192 0.73 -7.76 -7.54
N LEU A 193 0.65 -7.48 -6.24
CA LEU A 193 -0.34 -8.13 -5.36
C LEU A 193 -1.77 -7.89 -5.86
N ILE A 194 -2.01 -6.68 -6.38
CA ILE A 194 -3.18 -6.34 -7.18
C ILE A 194 -2.72 -5.58 -8.44
N PRO A 195 -3.40 -5.74 -9.59
CA PRO A 195 -3.14 -4.94 -10.78
C PRO A 195 -3.60 -3.49 -10.59
N ASP A 196 -3.06 -2.56 -11.37
CA ASP A 196 -3.51 -1.15 -11.38
C ASP A 196 -5.04 -1.04 -11.62
N ASP A 197 -5.69 -0.11 -10.92
CA ASP A 197 -7.14 0.13 -11.05
C ASP A 197 -7.52 0.63 -12.46
N GLY A 198 -6.62 1.36 -13.14
CA GLY A 198 -6.71 1.59 -14.59
C GLY A 198 -7.96 2.35 -15.10
N PHE A 199 -8.54 3.26 -14.31
CA PHE A 199 -9.85 3.90 -14.57
C PHE A 199 -11.03 2.92 -14.64
N ASP A 200 -10.81 1.63 -14.35
CA ASP A 200 -11.84 0.61 -14.25
C ASP A 200 -12.27 0.49 -12.79
N TYR A 201 -13.49 0.95 -12.51
CA TYR A 201 -14.03 0.81 -11.17
C TYR A 201 -14.20 -0.65 -10.75
N GLU A 202 -14.73 -1.51 -11.62
CA GLU A 202 -14.97 -2.89 -11.23
C GLU A 202 -13.63 -3.57 -10.92
N GLN A 203 -12.55 -3.16 -11.60
CA GLN A 203 -11.19 -3.57 -11.22
C GLN A 203 -10.81 -3.05 -9.83
N SER A 204 -11.00 -1.76 -9.55
CA SER A 204 -10.73 -1.19 -8.23
C SER A 204 -11.51 -1.90 -7.11
N ARG A 205 -12.79 -2.23 -7.36
CA ARG A 205 -13.61 -2.99 -6.42
C ARG A 205 -13.06 -4.39 -6.18
N ARG A 206 -12.75 -5.16 -7.24
CA ARG A 206 -12.14 -6.50 -7.10
C ARG A 206 -10.82 -6.45 -6.35
N ASN A 207 -10.03 -5.39 -6.57
CA ASN A 207 -8.79 -5.14 -5.85
C ASN A 207 -9.03 -4.87 -4.37
N THR A 208 -9.99 -3.99 -4.06
CA THR A 208 -10.41 -3.71 -2.68
C THR A 208 -10.92 -4.99 -2.00
N ASP A 209 -11.76 -5.79 -2.65
CA ASP A 209 -12.27 -7.06 -2.13
C ASP A 209 -11.13 -8.04 -1.85
N THR A 210 -10.09 -8.04 -2.68
CA THR A 210 -8.89 -8.88 -2.48
C THR A 210 -8.13 -8.46 -1.22
N VAL A 211 -7.92 -7.17 -1.01
CA VAL A 211 -7.24 -6.65 0.19
C VAL A 211 -8.10 -6.87 1.44
N GLU A 212 -9.40 -6.59 1.35
CA GLU A 212 -10.33 -6.80 2.45
C GLU A 212 -10.42 -8.29 2.84
N LYS A 213 -10.36 -9.21 1.89
CA LYS A 213 -10.32 -10.65 2.20
C LYS A 213 -9.12 -11.03 3.08
N GLN A 214 -7.98 -10.35 2.92
CA GLN A 214 -6.75 -10.65 3.68
C GLN A 214 -6.66 -9.89 4.99
N CYS A 215 -7.19 -8.66 5.01
CA CYS A 215 -7.00 -7.72 6.11
C CYS A 215 -8.27 -7.42 6.91
N GLY A 216 -9.45 -7.80 6.39
CA GLY A 216 -10.75 -7.39 6.89
C GLY A 216 -11.00 -7.78 8.33
N GLU A 217 -10.57 -8.96 8.78
CA GLU A 217 -10.71 -9.38 10.18
C GLU A 217 -10.01 -8.40 11.14
N TYR A 218 -8.83 -7.89 10.78
CA TYR A 218 -8.08 -6.95 11.61
C TYR A 218 -8.65 -5.53 11.51
N ILE A 219 -9.10 -5.12 10.32
CA ILE A 219 -9.76 -3.83 10.11
C ILE A 219 -11.09 -3.77 10.87
N GLN A 220 -11.85 -4.85 10.92
CA GLN A 220 -13.14 -4.90 11.63
C GLN A 220 -13.00 -4.65 13.14
N LYS A 221 -11.85 -5.01 13.73
CA LYS A 221 -11.51 -4.79 15.14
C LYS A 221 -11.17 -3.32 15.46
N LEU A 222 -11.02 -2.47 14.45
CA LEU A 222 -10.86 -1.04 14.64
C LEU A 222 -12.21 -0.46 15.07
N GLY A 223 -12.33 -0.03 16.34
CA GLY A 223 -13.51 0.63 16.89
C GLY A 223 -13.88 1.90 16.13
#